data_AF-A0A661ZHL4-F1
#
_entry.id   AF-A0A661ZHL4-F1
#
_cell.length_a   1.000
_cell.length_b   1.000
_cell.length_c   1.000
_cell.angle_alpha   90.00
_cell.angle_beta   90.00
_cell.angle_gamma   90.00
#
_symmetry.space_group_name_H-M   'P 1'
#
loop_
_entity.id
_entity.type
_entity.pdbx_description
1 polymer ?
#
loop_
_entity_poly.entity_id
_entity_poly.type
_entity_poly.pdbx_seq_one_letter_code
_entity_poly.pdbx_strand_id
1 'polypeptide(L)'
;MKTKNFLLITALLMFFYSGNAQTKINNSELLKSELDTISKQKLPIVSVALNQQGNWIILYGDIGFSFVSMPAKLSDKLDTLNKKQIPLKDIDFVKKSGWVLLAEDNAFYSDSIPENLLSGLKRINQQGKIIKCIDVYKNQSVVLYTYKSYYQQNTSSLLKKKLSDLKYRNQKVKNVALTKDDGWIVLYAAKGFSYHNIPVAMSTKIKELIQNGSSLNKVFFLGEKWVVVYDNYKYISNL
;
A
#
# COMPACT_ATOMS: atom_id res chain seq x y z
N MET A 1 15.77 -23.69 -18.19
CA MET A 1 15.02 -22.52 -17.66
C MET A 1 13.59 -22.58 -18.19
N LYS A 2 12.58 -22.80 -17.34
CA LYS A 2 11.18 -22.76 -17.76
C LYS A 2 10.73 -21.29 -17.83
N THR A 3 10.60 -20.74 -19.02
CA THR A 3 9.90 -19.48 -19.28
C THR A 3 8.44 -19.67 -18.90
N LYS A 4 8.07 -19.23 -17.69
CA LYS A 4 6.65 -19.05 -17.34
C LYS A 4 6.15 -17.90 -18.21
N ASN A 5 5.43 -18.22 -19.28
CA ASN A 5 4.60 -17.25 -19.99
C ASN A 5 3.55 -16.74 -19.00
N PHE A 6 3.86 -15.66 -18.29
CA PHE A 6 2.86 -14.90 -17.56
C PHE A 6 2.04 -14.18 -18.63
N LEU A 7 0.81 -14.64 -18.83
CA LEU A 7 -0.18 -13.91 -19.60
C LEU A 7 -0.34 -12.55 -18.93
N LEU A 8 0.12 -11.48 -19.60
CA LEU A 8 -0.11 -10.11 -19.18
C LEU A 8 -1.58 -9.81 -19.46
N ILE A 9 -2.47 -10.14 -18.53
CA ILE A 9 -3.89 -9.76 -18.62
C ILE A 9 -3.97 -8.30 -18.20
N THR A 10 -3.72 -7.40 -19.13
CA THR A 10 -4.12 -6.00 -18.98
C THR A 10 -5.64 -5.98 -19.10
N ALA A 11 -6.34 -6.11 -17.98
CA ALA A 11 -7.79 -5.90 -17.94
C ALA A 11 -8.04 -4.39 -18.07
N LEU A 12 -7.96 -3.88 -19.30
CA LEU A 12 -8.37 -2.52 -19.61
C LEU A 12 -9.90 -2.52 -19.64
N LEU A 13 -10.53 -2.19 -18.51
CA LEU A 13 -11.98 -1.91 -18.44
C LEU A 13 -12.27 -0.60 -19.20
N MET A 14 -12.26 -0.65 -20.53
CA MET A 14 -12.77 0.43 -21.38
C MET A 14 -14.29 0.37 -21.40
N PHE A 15 -14.92 0.97 -20.40
CA PHE A 15 -16.34 1.27 -20.46
C PHE A 15 -16.57 2.43 -21.44
N PHE A 16 -16.82 2.10 -22.72
CA PHE A 16 -17.45 3.02 -23.65
C PHE A 16 -18.93 3.10 -23.29
N TYR A 17 -19.31 4.12 -22.51
CA TYR A 17 -20.71 4.37 -22.16
C TYR A 17 -21.25 5.54 -22.98
N SER A 18 -22.01 5.21 -24.03
CA SER A 18 -22.88 6.15 -24.74
C SER A 18 -24.30 6.04 -24.17
N GLY A 19 -24.86 7.13 -23.66
CA GLY A 19 -26.31 7.28 -23.47
C GLY A 19 -26.79 7.50 -22.03
N ASN A 20 -26.95 8.78 -21.67
CA ASN A 20 -28.04 9.36 -20.87
C ASN A 20 -28.60 8.58 -19.66
N ALA A 21 -27.75 8.24 -18.72
CA ALA A 21 -28.01 8.34 -17.28
C ALA A 21 -26.66 8.30 -16.59
N GLN A 22 -26.18 9.42 -16.07
CA GLN A 22 -24.88 9.49 -15.42
C GLN A 22 -24.98 8.83 -14.04
N THR A 23 -25.08 7.50 -14.00
CA THR A 23 -24.86 6.73 -12.78
C THR A 23 -23.46 7.07 -12.32
N LYS A 24 -23.36 7.86 -11.24
CA LYS A 24 -22.09 8.19 -10.59
C LYS A 24 -21.46 6.88 -10.14
N ILE A 25 -20.58 6.32 -10.97
CA ILE A 25 -19.93 5.04 -10.67
C ILE A 25 -19.18 5.22 -9.35
N ASN A 26 -19.49 4.37 -8.38
CA ASN A 26 -18.87 4.41 -7.07
C ASN A 26 -17.47 3.77 -7.18
N ASN A 27 -16.42 4.60 -7.19
CA ASN A 27 -15.04 4.12 -7.30
C ASN A 27 -14.67 3.04 -6.25
N SER A 28 -15.36 2.99 -5.10
CA SER A 28 -15.10 1.96 -4.09
C SER A 28 -15.70 0.60 -4.43
N GLU A 29 -16.84 0.57 -5.12
CA GLU A 29 -17.39 -0.68 -5.67
C GLU A 29 -16.47 -1.22 -6.77
N LEU A 30 -15.94 -0.34 -7.63
CA LEU A 30 -14.92 -0.73 -8.61
C LEU A 30 -13.66 -1.28 -7.93
N LEU A 31 -13.15 -0.59 -6.90
CA LEU A 31 -11.98 -1.05 -6.14
C LEU A 31 -12.22 -2.43 -5.53
N LYS A 32 -13.39 -2.63 -4.92
CA LYS A 32 -13.75 -3.92 -4.33
C LYS A 32 -13.86 -5.02 -5.39
N SER A 33 -14.53 -4.74 -6.52
CA SER A 33 -14.64 -5.68 -7.64
C SER A 33 -13.27 -6.11 -8.18
N GLU A 34 -12.33 -5.18 -8.27
CA GLU A 34 -10.97 -5.47 -8.73
C GLU A 34 -10.20 -6.32 -7.71
N LEU A 35 -10.30 -5.99 -6.41
CA LEU A 35 -9.71 -6.80 -5.33
C LEU A 35 -10.29 -8.22 -5.30
N ASP A 36 -11.61 -8.37 -5.48
CA ASP A 36 -12.29 -9.67 -5.58
C ASP A 36 -11.72 -10.49 -6.76
N THR A 37 -11.50 -9.84 -7.90
CA THR A 37 -10.91 -10.46 -9.10
C THR A 37 -9.48 -10.94 -8.85
N ILE A 38 -8.62 -10.08 -8.30
CA ILE A 38 -7.21 -10.38 -7.97
C ILE A 38 -7.13 -11.52 -6.95
N SER A 39 -7.94 -11.45 -5.89
CA SER A 39 -8.03 -12.46 -4.83
C SER A 39 -8.49 -13.83 -5.37
N LYS A 40 -9.51 -13.85 -6.23
CA LYS A 40 -10.00 -15.08 -6.88
C LYS A 40 -8.93 -15.75 -7.75
N GLN A 41 -8.08 -14.96 -8.39
CA GLN A 41 -6.92 -15.45 -9.16
C GLN A 41 -5.73 -15.85 -8.28
N LYS A 42 -5.83 -15.65 -6.95
CA LYS A 42 -4.76 -15.90 -5.97
C LYS A 42 -3.47 -15.13 -6.26
N LEU A 43 -3.60 -13.95 -6.86
CA LEU A 43 -2.47 -13.06 -7.09
C LEU A 43 -2.16 -12.30 -5.78
N PRO A 44 -0.89 -12.23 -5.34
CA PRO A 44 -0.54 -11.47 -4.15
C PRO A 44 -0.96 -10.01 -4.27
N ILE A 45 -1.66 -9.47 -3.28
CA ILE A 45 -2.00 -8.04 -3.22
C ILE A 45 -0.81 -7.34 -2.54
N VAL A 46 -0.08 -6.54 -3.31
CA VAL A 46 1.17 -5.92 -2.87
C VAL A 46 0.91 -4.58 -2.18
N SER A 47 0.10 -3.73 -2.80
CA SER A 47 -0.22 -2.39 -2.32
C SER A 47 -1.58 -1.93 -2.79
N VAL A 48 -2.25 -1.10 -1.99
CA VAL A 48 -3.51 -0.44 -2.35
C VAL A 48 -3.41 1.00 -1.87
N ALA A 49 -3.61 1.96 -2.77
CA ALA A 49 -3.60 3.37 -2.45
C ALA A 49 -4.80 4.10 -3.06
N LEU A 50 -5.28 5.13 -2.37
CA LEU A 50 -6.42 5.94 -2.79
C LEU A 50 -6.08 7.42 -2.61
N ASN A 51 -6.29 8.22 -3.65
CA ASN A 51 -6.06 9.66 -3.59
C ASN A 51 -7.30 10.40 -3.02
N GLN A 52 -7.18 11.71 -2.83
CA GLN A 52 -8.25 12.53 -2.25
C GLN A 52 -9.52 12.63 -3.11
N GLN A 53 -9.44 12.28 -4.39
CA GLN A 53 -10.55 12.25 -5.34
C GLN A 53 -11.25 10.89 -5.35
N GLY A 54 -10.78 9.91 -4.57
CA GLY A 54 -11.32 8.56 -4.53
C GLY A 54 -10.86 7.69 -5.69
N ASN A 55 -9.88 8.12 -6.48
CA ASN A 55 -9.22 7.30 -7.48
C ASN A 55 -8.25 6.36 -6.77
N TRP A 56 -8.12 5.13 -7.26
CA TRP A 56 -7.36 4.09 -6.59
C TRP A 56 -6.40 3.37 -7.54
N ILE A 57 -5.36 2.80 -6.95
CA ILE A 57 -4.44 1.88 -7.60
C ILE A 57 -4.24 0.64 -6.71
N ILE A 58 -4.19 -0.53 -7.34
CA ILE A 58 -3.77 -1.78 -6.73
C ILE A 58 -2.50 -2.24 -7.44
N LEU A 59 -1.48 -2.58 -6.66
CA LEU A 59 -0.32 -3.34 -7.13
C LEU A 59 -0.51 -4.80 -6.74
N TYR A 60 -0.26 -5.72 -7.66
CA TYR A 60 -0.43 -7.15 -7.42
C TYR A 60 0.58 -8.01 -8.19
N GLY A 61 0.84 -9.22 -7.67
CA GLY A 61 1.93 -10.06 -8.18
C GLY A 61 3.27 -9.34 -8.11
N ASP A 62 4.16 -9.60 -9.07
CA ASP A 62 5.45 -8.93 -9.13
C ASP A 62 5.36 -7.59 -9.89
N ILE A 63 4.66 -7.57 -11.03
CA ILE A 63 4.66 -6.43 -11.98
C ILE A 63 3.25 -5.91 -12.31
N GLY A 64 2.22 -6.52 -11.74
CA GLY A 64 0.83 -6.23 -12.06
C GLY A 64 0.33 -4.96 -11.36
N PHE A 65 -0.49 -4.20 -12.07
CA PHE A 65 -1.20 -3.07 -11.50
C PHE A 65 -2.58 -2.90 -12.16
N SER A 66 -3.50 -2.28 -11.43
CA SER A 66 -4.81 -1.87 -11.92
C SER A 66 -5.18 -0.55 -11.24
N PHE A 67 -5.83 0.36 -11.96
CA PHE A 67 -6.17 1.68 -11.40
C PHE A 67 -7.41 2.29 -12.05
N VAL A 68 -8.02 3.24 -11.34
CA VAL A 68 -9.04 4.14 -11.88
C VAL A 68 -8.49 5.56 -11.88
N SER A 69 -8.30 6.16 -13.06
CA SER A 69 -7.90 7.56 -13.28
C SER A 69 -6.70 8.05 -12.45
N MET A 70 -5.50 8.03 -13.05
CA MET A 70 -4.25 8.41 -12.36
C MET A 70 -3.50 9.56 -13.02
N PRO A 71 -2.63 10.27 -12.28
CA PRO A 71 -1.74 11.27 -12.89
C PRO A 71 -0.93 10.66 -14.03
N ALA A 72 -0.87 11.34 -15.17
CA ALA A 72 -0.21 10.82 -16.39
C ALA A 72 1.23 10.35 -16.13
N LYS A 73 2.02 11.14 -15.39
CA LYS A 73 3.40 10.77 -15.02
C LYS A 73 3.51 9.47 -14.22
N LEU A 74 2.52 9.14 -13.39
CA LEU A 74 2.48 7.87 -12.67
C LEU A 74 2.17 6.72 -13.63
N SER A 75 1.18 6.89 -14.51
CA SER A 75 0.83 5.91 -15.55
C SER A 75 2.04 5.61 -16.46
N ASP A 76 2.68 6.64 -17.00
CA ASP A 76 3.85 6.50 -17.87
C ASP A 76 5.00 5.76 -17.17
N LYS A 77 5.17 6.03 -15.86
CA LYS A 77 6.17 5.36 -15.04
C LYS A 77 5.84 3.88 -14.85
N LEU A 78 4.60 3.54 -14.50
CA LEU A 78 4.15 2.16 -14.33
C LEU A 78 4.31 1.37 -15.63
N ASP A 79 3.93 1.93 -16.77
CA ASP A 79 4.10 1.32 -18.08
C ASP A 79 5.58 1.07 -18.41
N THR A 80 6.43 2.05 -18.11
CA THR A 80 7.89 1.91 -18.31
C THR A 80 8.46 0.77 -17.47
N LEU A 81 8.05 0.66 -16.19
CA LEU A 81 8.52 -0.38 -15.28
C LEU A 81 8.00 -1.76 -15.68
N ASN A 82 6.74 -1.85 -16.09
CA ASN A 82 6.13 -3.09 -16.53
C ASN A 82 6.75 -3.62 -17.85
N LYS A 83 7.01 -2.76 -18.83
CA LYS A 83 7.76 -3.13 -20.05
C LYS A 83 9.15 -3.68 -19.74
N LYS A 84 9.79 -3.16 -18.69
CA LYS A 84 11.09 -3.63 -18.20
C LYS A 84 11.00 -4.81 -17.22
N GLN A 85 9.80 -5.31 -16.94
CA GLN A 85 9.55 -6.40 -15.98
C GLN A 85 10.10 -6.09 -14.58
N ILE A 86 10.05 -4.82 -14.17
CA ILE A 86 10.55 -4.38 -12.86
C ILE A 86 9.50 -4.64 -11.78
N PRO A 87 9.83 -5.37 -10.70
CA PRO A 87 8.90 -5.63 -9.63
C PRO A 87 8.47 -4.35 -8.89
N LEU A 88 7.17 -4.21 -8.65
CA LEU A 88 6.56 -3.12 -7.89
C LEU A 88 6.42 -3.54 -6.42
N LYS A 89 6.68 -2.63 -5.47
CA LYS A 89 6.76 -2.98 -4.04
C LYS A 89 5.75 -2.26 -3.16
N ASP A 90 5.53 -0.98 -3.43
CA ASP A 90 4.55 -0.19 -2.68
C ASP A 90 4.26 1.11 -3.42
N ILE A 91 3.11 1.71 -3.13
CA ILE A 91 2.73 3.02 -3.64
C ILE A 91 1.90 3.74 -2.60
N ASP A 92 2.05 5.06 -2.54
CA ASP A 92 1.12 5.90 -1.81
C ASP A 92 0.95 7.28 -2.45
N PHE A 93 -0.18 7.92 -2.16
CA PHE A 93 -0.49 9.27 -2.59
C PHE A 93 -0.17 10.30 -1.52
N VAL A 94 0.32 11.45 -1.98
CA VAL A 94 0.67 12.59 -1.14
C VAL A 94 -0.18 13.78 -1.55
N LYS A 95 -1.08 14.21 -0.66
CA LYS A 95 -2.03 15.31 -0.90
C LYS A 95 -2.88 15.06 -2.16
N LYS A 96 -3.19 16.09 -2.96
CA LYS A 96 -4.14 16.01 -4.09
C LYS A 96 -3.61 15.26 -5.31
N SER A 97 -2.30 15.25 -5.56
CA SER A 97 -1.74 14.72 -6.81
C SER A 97 -0.31 14.16 -6.68
N GLY A 98 0.35 14.38 -5.55
CA GLY A 98 1.67 13.82 -5.32
C GLY A 98 1.60 12.32 -5.13
N TRP A 99 2.67 11.62 -5.44
CA TRP A 99 2.75 10.18 -5.28
C TRP A 99 4.19 9.74 -5.08
N VAL A 100 4.34 8.57 -4.47
CA VAL A 100 5.61 7.88 -4.30
C VAL A 100 5.40 6.41 -4.64
N LEU A 101 6.24 5.89 -5.54
CA LEU A 101 6.22 4.52 -6.01
C LEU A 101 7.55 3.86 -5.67
N LEU A 102 7.51 2.74 -4.97
CA LEU A 102 8.65 1.89 -4.70
C LEU A 102 8.69 0.74 -5.70
N ALA A 103 9.85 0.51 -6.30
CA ALA A 103 10.08 -0.57 -7.24
C ALA A 103 11.47 -1.17 -7.02
N GLU A 104 11.64 -2.46 -7.31
CA GLU A 104 12.92 -3.18 -7.24
C GLU A 104 13.77 -2.84 -5.99
N ASP A 105 15.06 -3.16 -5.95
CA ASP A 105 15.88 -2.95 -4.75
C ASP A 105 16.36 -1.49 -4.67
N ASN A 106 15.72 -0.73 -3.77
CA ASN A 106 15.99 0.68 -3.43
C ASN A 106 15.51 1.73 -4.44
N ALA A 107 14.94 1.34 -5.59
CA ALA A 107 14.42 2.34 -6.50
C ALA A 107 13.12 2.94 -5.95
N PHE A 108 13.03 4.26 -6.01
CA PHE A 108 11.80 4.98 -5.77
C PHE A 108 11.63 6.05 -6.85
N TYR A 109 10.38 6.29 -7.18
CA TYR A 109 9.95 7.33 -8.09
C TYR A 109 8.92 8.18 -7.37
N SER A 110 8.89 9.48 -7.65
CA SER A 110 7.94 10.37 -7.01
C SER A 110 7.67 11.59 -7.88
N ASP A 111 6.48 12.16 -7.71
CA ASP A 111 6.14 13.49 -8.23
C ASP A 111 5.41 14.26 -7.14
N SER A 112 5.71 15.56 -7.03
CA SER A 112 5.02 16.49 -6.11
C SER A 112 4.91 16.05 -4.65
N ILE A 113 5.94 15.40 -4.11
CA ILE A 113 6.03 15.05 -2.67
C ILE A 113 6.75 16.15 -1.87
N PRO A 114 6.50 16.28 -0.56
CA PRO A 114 7.22 17.19 0.33
C PRO A 114 8.75 16.96 0.32
N GLU A 115 9.53 18.04 0.31
CA GLU A 115 10.99 17.98 0.20
C GLU A 115 11.67 17.20 1.33
N ASN A 116 11.12 17.29 2.54
CA ASN A 116 11.59 16.53 3.70
C ASN A 116 11.43 15.01 3.52
N LEU A 117 10.31 14.55 2.96
CA LEU A 117 10.09 13.15 2.60
C LEU A 117 11.06 12.73 1.49
N LEU A 118 11.20 13.53 0.43
CA LEU A 118 12.14 13.26 -0.67
C LEU A 118 13.58 13.15 -0.17
N SER A 119 14.03 14.09 0.65
CA SER A 119 15.35 14.10 1.27
C SER A 119 15.55 12.88 2.19
N GLY A 120 14.52 12.48 2.93
CA GLY A 120 14.52 11.25 3.73
C GLY A 120 14.73 10.00 2.87
N LEU A 121 13.99 9.86 1.77
CA LEU A 121 14.10 8.76 0.82
C LEU A 121 15.48 8.71 0.15
N LYS A 122 15.97 9.86 -0.33
CA LYS A 122 17.32 9.97 -0.93
C LYS A 122 18.41 9.52 0.03
N ARG A 123 18.37 9.99 1.29
CA ARG A 123 19.35 9.61 2.32
C ARG A 123 19.32 8.10 2.61
N ILE A 124 18.14 7.50 2.71
CA ILE A 124 18.00 6.05 2.93
C ILE A 124 18.57 5.26 1.73
N ASN A 125 18.28 5.71 0.52
CA ASN A 125 18.79 5.08 -0.71
C ASN A 125 20.32 5.19 -0.81
N GLN A 126 20.91 6.36 -0.50
CA GLN A 126 22.37 6.57 -0.45
C GLN A 126 23.08 5.67 0.55
N GLN A 127 22.39 5.23 1.61
CA GLN A 127 22.91 4.26 2.58
C GLN A 127 22.78 2.80 2.12
N GLY A 128 22.31 2.55 0.89
CA GLY A 128 22.08 1.23 0.33
C GLY A 128 20.97 0.43 1.04
N LYS A 129 20.03 1.10 1.70
CA LYS A 129 18.98 0.44 2.50
C LYS A 129 17.70 0.21 1.69
N ILE A 130 17.17 -1.02 1.78
CA ILE A 130 15.97 -1.46 1.05
C ILE A 130 14.68 -0.97 1.67
N ILE A 131 14.13 0.08 1.08
CA ILE A 131 12.77 0.55 1.35
C ILE A 131 11.76 -0.59 1.10
N LYS A 132 11.03 -0.97 2.16
CA LYS A 132 10.09 -2.10 2.18
C LYS A 132 8.64 -1.63 2.12
N CYS A 133 8.32 -0.54 2.80
CA CYS A 133 7.01 0.06 2.69
C CYS A 133 7.08 1.56 2.96
N ILE A 134 6.10 2.27 2.42
CA ILE A 134 5.87 3.68 2.64
C ILE A 134 4.39 3.89 2.92
N ASP A 135 4.10 4.78 3.86
CA ASP A 135 2.75 5.20 4.15
C ASP A 135 2.78 6.69 4.52
N VAL A 136 1.90 7.47 3.89
CA VAL A 136 1.85 8.92 3.92
C VAL A 136 0.41 9.35 4.18
N TYR A 137 0.21 10.04 5.30
CA TYR A 137 -1.10 10.56 5.65
C TYR A 137 -1.01 12.03 6.08
N LYS A 138 -1.68 12.92 5.34
CA LYS A 138 -1.59 14.38 5.51
C LYS A 138 -0.13 14.87 5.47
N ASN A 139 0.42 15.27 6.62
CA ASN A 139 1.80 15.73 6.79
C ASN A 139 2.66 14.70 7.56
N GLN A 140 2.09 13.54 7.87
CA GLN A 140 2.79 12.42 8.49
C GLN A 140 3.33 11.49 7.41
N SER A 141 4.49 10.91 7.66
CA SER A 141 5.00 9.83 6.83
C SER A 141 5.77 8.84 7.66
N VAL A 142 5.65 7.57 7.28
CA VAL A 142 6.49 6.48 7.77
C VAL A 142 7.09 5.77 6.57
N VAL A 143 8.40 5.59 6.61
CA VAL A 143 9.15 4.83 5.61
C VAL A 143 9.87 3.72 6.34
N LEU A 144 9.50 2.47 6.07
CA LEU A 144 10.25 1.30 6.55
C LEU A 144 11.31 0.94 5.51
N TYR A 145 12.57 0.82 5.93
CA TYR A 145 13.68 0.49 5.02
C TYR A 145 14.58 -0.64 5.52
N THR A 146 14.31 -1.18 6.70
CA THR A 146 14.65 -2.56 7.04
C THR A 146 13.57 -3.08 7.99
N TYR A 147 13.59 -4.38 8.30
CA TYR A 147 12.73 -4.93 9.36
C TYR A 147 12.99 -4.34 10.75
N LYS A 148 14.08 -3.57 10.94
CA LYS A 148 14.53 -3.02 12.23
C LYS A 148 14.78 -1.51 12.19
N SER A 149 14.50 -0.86 11.08
CA SER A 149 14.88 0.54 10.86
C SER A 149 13.83 1.25 10.03
N TYR A 150 13.50 2.45 10.48
CA TYR A 150 12.41 3.25 9.96
C TYR A 150 12.82 4.72 9.97
N TYR A 151 12.25 5.47 9.04
CA TYR A 151 12.21 6.91 9.04
C TYR A 151 10.77 7.31 9.31
N GLN A 152 10.60 8.33 10.14
CA GLN A 152 9.30 8.82 10.52
C GLN A 152 9.33 10.33 10.57
N GLN A 153 8.24 10.94 10.15
CA GLN A 153 8.09 12.37 10.17
C GLN A 153 6.70 12.73 10.66
N ASN A 154 6.63 13.65 11.64
CA ASN A 154 5.39 14.17 12.22
C ASN A 154 4.42 13.09 12.74
N THR A 155 4.93 11.91 13.13
CA THR A 155 4.12 10.81 13.67
C THR A 155 3.89 10.91 15.18
N SER A 156 2.83 10.26 15.67
CA SER A 156 2.50 10.13 17.09
C SER A 156 3.66 9.64 17.94
N SER A 157 3.86 10.21 19.13
CA SER A 157 4.87 9.73 20.10
C SER A 157 4.66 8.27 20.48
N LEU A 158 3.41 7.80 20.49
CA LEU A 158 3.04 6.40 20.74
C LEU A 158 3.57 5.47 19.65
N LEU A 159 3.45 5.85 18.37
CA LEU A 159 4.01 5.08 17.27
C LEU A 159 5.54 5.06 17.37
N LYS A 160 6.18 6.21 17.65
CA LYS A 160 7.64 6.29 17.84
C LYS A 160 8.11 5.33 18.93
N LYS A 161 7.43 5.35 20.09
CA LYS A 161 7.71 4.46 21.22
C LYS A 161 7.54 3.01 20.82
N LYS A 162 6.43 2.65 20.17
CA LYS A 162 6.16 1.27 19.75
C LYS A 162 7.22 0.75 18.77
N LEU A 163 7.62 1.55 17.78
CA LEU A 163 8.65 1.15 16.82
C LEU A 163 10.02 1.01 17.49
N SER A 164 10.35 1.86 18.47
CA SER A 164 11.56 1.75 19.28
C SER A 164 11.57 0.47 20.13
N ASP A 165 10.44 0.14 20.77
CA ASP A 165 10.29 -1.09 21.56
C ASP A 165 10.46 -2.34 20.69
N LEU A 166 9.88 -2.35 19.48
CA LEU A 166 10.03 -3.45 18.53
C LEU A 166 11.48 -3.60 18.06
N LYS A 167 12.16 -2.48 17.79
CA LYS A 167 13.59 -2.47 17.45
C LYS A 167 14.44 -3.04 18.60
N TYR A 168 14.21 -2.60 19.84
CA TYR A 168 14.91 -3.09 21.03
C TYR A 168 14.71 -4.60 21.22
N ARG A 169 13.50 -5.10 21.00
CA ARG A 169 13.16 -6.52 21.09
C ARG A 169 13.53 -7.34 19.83
N ASN A 170 14.27 -6.75 18.90
CA ASN A 170 14.69 -7.39 17.65
C ASN A 170 13.52 -7.97 16.82
N GLN A 171 12.34 -7.35 16.89
CA GLN A 171 11.15 -7.78 16.18
C GLN A 171 11.16 -7.25 14.74
N LYS A 172 10.86 -8.12 13.77
CA LYS A 172 10.81 -7.75 12.35
C LYS A 172 9.49 -7.02 12.04
N VAL A 173 9.53 -5.73 11.76
CA VAL A 173 8.36 -4.96 11.31
C VAL A 173 8.08 -5.26 9.83
N LYS A 174 6.85 -5.63 9.51
CA LYS A 174 6.39 -6.01 8.16
C LYS A 174 5.68 -4.87 7.43
N ASN A 175 4.86 -4.13 8.15
CA ASN A 175 4.03 -3.05 7.61
C ASN A 175 3.68 -2.07 8.74
N VAL A 176 3.57 -0.81 8.38
CA VAL A 176 2.98 0.26 9.20
C VAL A 176 1.96 0.94 8.31
N ALA A 177 0.78 1.20 8.86
CA ALA A 177 -0.26 1.99 8.20
C ALA A 177 -0.79 3.04 9.18
N LEU A 178 -0.89 4.27 8.70
CA LEU A 178 -1.37 5.45 9.40
C LEU A 178 -2.83 5.68 9.02
N THR A 179 -3.64 6.10 9.98
CA THR A 179 -5.03 6.48 9.74
C THR A 179 -5.24 7.94 10.14
N LYS A 180 -6.50 8.39 10.02
CA LYS A 180 -6.92 9.68 10.55
C LYS A 180 -6.67 9.77 12.05
N ASP A 181 -6.68 11.00 12.55
CA ASP A 181 -6.68 11.29 13.99
C ASP A 181 -5.52 10.61 14.74
N ASP A 182 -4.33 10.59 14.11
CA ASP A 182 -3.07 10.08 14.67
C ASP A 182 -3.08 8.57 15.00
N GLY A 183 -4.05 7.84 14.48
CA GLY A 183 -4.13 6.39 14.61
C GLY A 183 -3.13 5.67 13.71
N TRP A 184 -2.76 4.44 14.11
CA TRP A 184 -1.80 3.62 13.40
C TRP A 184 -1.97 2.14 13.73
N ILE A 185 -1.44 1.30 12.85
CA ILE A 185 -1.21 -0.12 13.08
C ILE A 185 0.17 -0.52 12.60
N VAL A 186 0.84 -1.37 13.38
CA VAL A 186 2.13 -1.97 13.06
C VAL A 186 1.98 -3.49 13.04
N LEU A 187 2.29 -4.11 11.92
CA LEU A 187 2.42 -5.57 11.80
C LEU A 187 3.89 -5.97 12.00
N TYR A 188 4.15 -6.99 12.81
CA TYR A 188 5.50 -7.46 13.10
C TYR A 188 5.55 -8.97 13.38
N ALA A 189 6.74 -9.56 13.28
CA ALA A 189 6.96 -11.00 13.41
C ALA A 189 6.00 -11.83 12.53
N ALA A 190 5.74 -13.10 12.87
CA ALA A 190 4.82 -13.93 12.12
C ALA A 190 3.35 -13.44 12.28
N LYS A 191 2.89 -13.30 13.53
CA LYS A 191 1.49 -12.98 13.88
C LYS A 191 1.33 -11.75 14.78
N GLY A 192 2.40 -10.99 14.99
CA GLY A 192 2.38 -9.83 15.87
C GLY A 192 1.70 -8.63 15.22
N PHE A 193 0.89 -7.93 16.00
CA PHE A 193 0.37 -6.62 15.62
C PHE A 193 0.19 -5.75 16.85
N SER A 194 0.20 -4.44 16.65
CA SER A 194 -0.20 -3.46 17.66
C SER A 194 -0.81 -2.27 16.96
N TYR A 195 -1.75 -1.62 17.60
CA TYR A 195 -2.47 -0.51 17.02
C TYR A 195 -2.81 0.53 18.06
N HIS A 196 -3.14 1.72 17.58
CA HIS A 196 -3.70 2.81 18.34
C HIS A 196 -4.74 3.51 17.48
N ASN A 197 -5.90 3.81 18.06
CA ASN A 197 -6.97 4.59 17.41
C ASN A 197 -7.34 4.11 15.98
N ILE A 198 -7.56 2.80 15.80
CA ILE A 198 -8.09 2.24 14.54
C ILE A 198 -9.57 1.87 14.71
N PRO A 199 -10.36 1.76 13.62
CA PRO A 199 -11.75 1.36 13.70
C PRO A 199 -11.97 0.03 14.46
N VAL A 200 -12.93 0.00 15.38
CA VAL A 200 -13.21 -1.17 16.22
C VAL A 200 -13.49 -2.41 15.36
N ALA A 201 -14.36 -2.27 14.34
CA ALA A 201 -14.71 -3.34 13.41
C ALA A 201 -13.48 -3.98 12.75
N MET A 202 -12.50 -3.17 12.37
CA MET A 202 -11.23 -3.65 11.81
C MET A 202 -10.43 -4.44 12.83
N SER A 203 -10.27 -3.91 14.04
CA SER A 203 -9.50 -4.57 15.11
C SER A 203 -10.11 -5.93 15.52
N THR A 204 -11.44 -6.04 15.53
CA THR A 204 -12.16 -7.30 15.76
C THR A 204 -11.85 -8.30 14.67
N LYS A 205 -11.98 -7.91 13.40
CA LYS A 205 -11.68 -8.81 12.27
C LYS A 205 -10.22 -9.26 12.21
N ILE A 206 -9.28 -8.37 12.53
CA ILE A 206 -7.85 -8.73 12.63
C ILE A 206 -7.61 -9.79 13.72
N LYS A 207 -8.27 -9.67 14.88
CA LYS A 207 -8.16 -10.66 15.97
C LYS A 207 -8.75 -12.01 15.54
N GLU A 208 -9.92 -12.01 14.91
CA GLU A 208 -10.56 -13.23 14.36
C GLU A 208 -9.61 -13.94 13.37
N LEU A 209 -9.01 -13.20 12.43
CA LEU A 209 -8.06 -13.76 11.45
C LEU A 209 -6.86 -14.43 12.13
N ILE A 210 -6.26 -13.77 13.13
CA ILE A 210 -5.11 -14.33 13.86
C ILE A 210 -5.49 -15.57 14.65
N GLN A 211 -6.65 -15.56 15.32
CA GLN A 211 -7.18 -16.71 16.06
C GLN A 211 -7.42 -17.91 15.15
N ASN A 212 -7.87 -17.67 13.91
CA ASN A 212 -8.07 -18.69 12.89
C ASN A 212 -6.77 -19.11 12.18
N GLY A 213 -5.62 -18.60 12.62
CA GLY A 213 -4.31 -19.01 12.13
C GLY A 213 -3.80 -18.27 10.89
N SER A 214 -4.55 -17.30 10.35
CA SER A 214 -4.14 -16.53 9.18
C SER A 214 -2.90 -15.67 9.45
N SER A 215 -2.12 -15.41 8.40
CA SER A 215 -0.96 -14.53 8.44
C SER A 215 -1.32 -13.15 7.88
N LEU A 216 -1.14 -12.10 8.68
CA LEU A 216 -1.35 -10.73 8.21
C LEU A 216 -0.15 -10.24 7.41
N ASN A 217 -0.43 -9.66 6.24
CA ASN A 217 0.60 -9.20 5.30
C ASN A 217 0.72 -7.68 5.28
N LYS A 218 -0.38 -7.00 4.97
CA LYS A 218 -0.44 -5.55 4.79
C LYS A 218 -1.77 -5.01 5.29
N VAL A 219 -1.73 -3.77 5.74
CA VAL A 219 -2.91 -2.97 6.04
C VAL A 219 -2.79 -1.68 5.24
N PHE A 220 -3.91 -1.23 4.68
CA PHE A 220 -4.02 0.02 3.96
C PHE A 220 -5.20 0.81 4.52
N PHE A 221 -4.97 2.09 4.83
CA PHE A 221 -6.03 3.04 5.16
C PHE A 221 -6.26 3.96 3.96
N LEU A 222 -7.51 4.06 3.53
CA LEU A 222 -7.96 4.77 2.34
C LEU A 222 -8.96 5.85 2.76
N GLY A 223 -8.52 6.72 3.68
CA GLY A 223 -9.40 7.62 4.43
C GLY A 223 -10.14 6.89 5.55
N GLU A 224 -11.48 6.90 5.50
CA GLU A 224 -12.35 6.14 6.43
C GLU A 224 -12.44 4.64 6.07
N LYS A 225 -11.96 4.30 4.88
CA LYS A 225 -11.95 2.94 4.36
C LYS A 225 -10.66 2.24 4.72
N TRP A 226 -10.69 0.93 4.81
CA TRP A 226 -9.53 0.11 5.09
C TRP A 226 -9.59 -1.21 4.34
N VAL A 227 -8.40 -1.73 4.05
CA VAL A 227 -8.18 -3.06 3.47
C VAL A 227 -7.11 -3.75 4.31
N VAL A 228 -7.39 -4.97 4.77
CA VAL A 228 -6.40 -5.84 5.42
C VAL A 228 -6.15 -7.02 4.51
N VAL A 229 -4.90 -7.17 4.06
CA VAL A 229 -4.45 -8.32 3.26
C VAL A 229 -3.86 -9.38 4.17
N TYR A 230 -4.30 -10.62 3.97
CA TYR A 230 -3.84 -11.79 4.71
C TYR A 230 -3.64 -12.97 3.77
N ASP A 231 -2.80 -13.92 4.18
CA ASP A 231 -2.38 -15.08 3.38
C ASP A 231 -1.93 -14.70 1.95
N ASN A 232 -1.28 -13.53 1.82
CA ASN A 232 -0.76 -12.88 0.61
C ASN A 232 -1.81 -12.36 -0.42
N TYR A 233 -2.94 -13.03 -0.61
CA TYR A 233 -3.89 -12.69 -1.69
C TYR A 233 -5.32 -12.48 -1.22
N LYS A 234 -5.66 -12.90 0.02
CA LYS A 234 -6.99 -12.70 0.57
C LYS A 234 -7.07 -11.33 1.21
N TYR A 235 -8.28 -10.79 1.34
CA TYR A 235 -8.49 -9.54 2.03
C TYR A 235 -9.83 -9.49 2.77
N ILE A 236 -9.91 -8.55 3.71
CA ILE A 236 -11.15 -8.06 4.32
C ILE A 236 -11.15 -6.53 4.21
N SER A 237 -12.33 -5.93 4.11
CA SER A 237 -12.45 -4.47 3.95
C SER A 237 -13.82 -3.94 4.39
N ASN A 238 -13.93 -2.61 4.50
CA ASN A 238 -15.20 -1.87 4.59
C ASN A 238 -15.47 -0.98 3.35
N LEU A 239 -14.96 -1.38 2.18
CA LEU A 239 -15.10 -0.65 0.91
C LEU A 239 -16.56 -0.43 0.48
#